data_AF-A0A7V8XZX5-F1
#
_entry.id   AF-A0A7V8XZX5-F1
#
_cell.length_a   1.000
_cell.length_b   1.000
_cell.length_c   1.000
_cell.angle_alpha   90.00
_cell.angle_beta   90.00
_cell.angle_gamma   90.00
#
_symmetry.space_group_name_H-M   'P 1'
#
loop_
_entity.id
_entity.type
_entity.pdbx_description
1 polymer ?
#
loop_
_entity_poly.entity_id
_entity_poly.type
_entity_poly.pdbx_seq_one_letter_code
_entity_poly.pdbx_strand_id
1 'polypeptide(L)'
;MATSRALDRLARPEVSSARVRRALEAWRRTASLPRAVLSAPHNDWTEFIGPMARDELERALLALPRRRAAPLRAVVERADKEFRAKTLHNPRADSSRPWWARRWWR
;
A
#
# COMPACT_ATOMS: atom_id res chain seq x y z
N MET A 1 -16.22 0.09 10.63
CA MET A 1 -16.48 -1.12 11.44
C MET A 1 -16.77 -2.39 10.63
N ALA A 2 -17.51 -2.34 9.51
CA ALA A 2 -17.88 -3.55 8.75
C ALA A 2 -16.69 -4.30 8.10
N THR A 3 -15.70 -3.59 7.57
CA THR A 3 -14.51 -4.19 6.91
C THR A 3 -13.59 -4.89 7.90
N SER A 4 -13.37 -4.33 9.10
CA SER A 4 -12.56 -4.94 10.16
C SER A 4 -13.10 -6.31 10.55
N ARG A 5 -14.40 -6.40 10.89
CA ARG A 5 -15.05 -7.67 11.26
C ARG A 5 -15.11 -8.69 10.13
N ALA A 6 -14.98 -8.26 8.88
CA ALA A 6 -14.95 -9.17 7.73
C ALA A 6 -13.57 -9.81 7.56
N LEU A 7 -12.50 -9.03 7.79
CA LEU A 7 -11.13 -9.52 7.80
C LEU A 7 -10.91 -10.53 8.92
N ASP A 8 -11.33 -10.21 10.13
CA ASP A 8 -11.17 -11.11 11.29
C ASP A 8 -11.94 -12.43 11.14
N ARG A 9 -12.98 -12.46 10.29
CA ARG A 9 -13.77 -13.67 10.00
C ARG A 9 -13.18 -14.58 8.93
N LEU A 10 -12.14 -14.16 8.20
CA LEU A 10 -11.54 -14.99 7.15
C LEU A 10 -10.77 -16.21 7.69
N ALA A 11 -10.59 -16.35 9.01
CA ALA A 11 -9.79 -17.41 9.66
C ALA A 11 -8.37 -17.57 9.06
N ARG A 12 -7.88 -16.53 8.38
CA ARG A 12 -6.55 -16.43 7.79
C ARG A 12 -5.74 -15.44 8.63
N PRO A 13 -4.89 -15.91 9.57
CA PRO A 13 -4.14 -15.02 10.46
C PRO A 13 -3.29 -13.99 9.70
N GLU A 14 -2.86 -14.34 8.49
CA GLU A 14 -2.13 -13.48 7.55
C GLU A 14 -2.90 -12.24 7.04
N VAL A 15 -4.22 -12.15 7.20
CA VAL A 15 -5.03 -10.98 6.78
C VAL A 15 -5.93 -10.48 7.91
N SER A 16 -5.40 -10.40 9.13
CA SER A 16 -6.13 -9.83 10.27
C SER A 16 -6.41 -8.33 10.11
N SER A 17 -7.50 -7.83 10.70
CA SER A 17 -7.83 -6.40 10.65
C SER A 17 -6.73 -5.52 11.25
N ALA A 18 -6.02 -6.02 12.27
CA ALA A 18 -4.89 -5.33 12.88
C ALA A 18 -3.72 -5.14 11.90
N ARG A 19 -3.39 -6.19 11.12
CA ARG A 19 -2.33 -6.13 10.10
C ARG A 19 -2.72 -5.17 8.98
N VAL A 20 -3.97 -5.23 8.50
CA VAL A 20 -4.48 -4.31 7.47
C VAL A 20 -4.47 -2.86 7.95
N ARG A 21 -4.82 -2.60 9.21
CA ARG A 21 -4.77 -1.25 9.79
C ARG A 21 -3.34 -0.71 9.83
N ARG A 22 -2.37 -1.51 10.29
CA ARG A 22 -0.95 -1.14 10.32
C ARG A 22 -0.40 -0.88 8.91
N ALA A 23 -0.74 -1.75 7.96
CA ALA A 23 -0.36 -1.58 6.57
C ALA A 23 -0.96 -0.30 5.97
N LEU A 24 -2.22 0.02 6.27
CA LEU A 24 -2.86 1.24 5.83
C LEU A 24 -2.19 2.49 6.40
N GLU A 25 -1.85 2.47 7.68
CA GLU A 25 -1.13 3.57 8.34
C GLU A 25 0.26 3.77 7.73
N ALA A 26 1.03 2.69 7.57
CA ALA A 26 2.35 2.73 6.95
C ALA A 26 2.26 3.26 5.51
N TRP A 27 1.30 2.77 4.71
CA TRP A 27 1.13 3.23 3.34
C TRP A 27 0.71 4.69 3.24
N ARG A 28 -0.23 5.14 4.09
CA ARG A 28 -0.61 6.56 4.14
C ARG A 28 0.55 7.45 4.56
N ARG A 29 1.39 6.99 5.49
CA ARG A 29 2.59 7.70 5.90
C ARG A 29 3.59 7.81 4.74
N THR A 30 3.92 6.71 4.06
CA THR A 30 4.78 6.76 2.88
C THR A 30 4.19 7.66 1.80
N ALA A 31 2.90 7.54 1.52
CA ALA A 31 2.19 8.34 0.52
C ALA A 31 2.11 9.82 0.90
N SER A 32 2.26 10.22 2.16
CA SER A 32 2.26 11.61 2.59
C SER A 32 3.64 12.26 2.60
N LEU A 33 4.74 11.49 2.63
CA LEU A 33 6.10 12.03 2.66
C LEU A 33 6.40 12.99 1.49
N PRO A 34 7.12 14.10 1.73
CA PRO A 34 7.56 14.98 0.66
C PRO A 34 8.44 14.26 -0.37
N ARG A 35 8.42 14.71 -1.63
CA ARG A 35 9.26 14.14 -2.70
C ARG A 35 10.74 14.07 -2.31
N ALA A 36 11.26 15.13 -1.68
CA ALA A 36 12.66 15.19 -1.25
C ALA A 36 13.04 14.10 -0.23
N VAL A 37 12.12 13.74 0.67
CA VAL A 37 12.32 12.64 1.61
C VAL A 37 12.27 11.32 0.87
N LEU A 38 11.29 11.15 -0.02
CA LEU A 38 11.15 9.94 -0.81
C LEU A 38 12.37 9.69 -1.71
N SER A 39 13.00 10.74 -2.24
CA SER A 39 14.22 10.66 -3.06
C SER A 39 15.53 10.54 -2.29
N ALA A 40 15.49 10.55 -0.95
CA ALA A 40 16.71 10.52 -0.15
C ALA A 40 17.44 9.18 -0.35
N PRO A 41 18.78 9.18 -0.47
CA PRO A 41 19.57 7.95 -0.47
C PRO A 41 19.29 7.11 0.78
N HIS A 42 19.25 5.78 0.63
CA HIS A 42 19.05 4.83 1.73
C HIS A 42 17.76 5.04 2.53
N ASN A 43 16.69 5.46 1.86
CA ASN A 43 15.40 5.65 2.51
C ASN A 43 14.60 4.33 2.55
N ASP A 44 14.62 3.69 3.72
CA ASP A 44 13.87 2.45 4.00
C ASP A 44 12.37 2.59 3.77
N TRP A 45 11.79 3.78 3.99
CA TRP A 45 10.35 4.02 3.78
C TRP A 45 9.93 3.80 2.34
N THR A 46 10.82 4.12 1.42
CA THR A 46 10.59 4.06 -0.01
C THR A 46 11.02 2.77 -0.65
N GLU A 47 12.13 2.20 -0.17
CA GLU A 47 12.70 0.99 -0.77
C GLU A 47 11.96 -0.27 -0.28
N PHE A 48 11.51 -0.28 0.98
CA PHE A 48 10.99 -1.48 1.62
C PHE A 48 9.64 -1.28 2.29
N ILE A 49 9.52 -0.35 3.25
CA ILE A 49 8.34 -0.28 4.13
C ILE A 49 7.06 0.06 3.35
N GLY A 50 7.11 1.05 2.47
CA GLY A 50 5.98 1.46 1.63
C GLY A 50 5.49 0.34 0.71
N PRO A 51 6.35 -0.22 -0.16
CA PRO A 51 6.00 -1.34 -1.03
C PRO A 51 5.43 -2.54 -0.26
N MET A 52 6.07 -2.96 0.84
CA MET A 52 5.57 -4.06 1.67
C MET A 52 4.18 -3.77 2.25
N ALA A 53 3.97 -2.55 2.76
CA ALA A 53 2.65 -2.14 3.26
C ALA A 53 1.58 -2.20 2.15
N ARG A 54 1.92 -1.80 0.93
CA ARG A 54 0.98 -1.85 -0.20
C ARG A 54 0.68 -3.28 -0.65
N ASP A 55 1.63 -4.19 -0.55
CA ASP A 55 1.44 -5.63 -0.82
C ASP A 55 0.48 -6.28 0.20
N GLU A 56 0.58 -5.92 1.48
CA GLU A 56 -0.36 -6.36 2.52
C GLU A 56 -1.79 -5.86 2.23
N LEU A 57 -1.92 -4.60 1.80
CA LEU A 57 -3.21 -4.02 1.43
C LEU A 57 -3.80 -4.68 0.18
N GLU A 58 -2.98 -5.02 -0.80
CA GLU A 58 -3.42 -5.74 -1.99
C GLU A 58 -3.97 -7.12 -1.63
N ARG A 59 -3.23 -7.88 -0.80
CA ARG A 59 -3.70 -9.17 -0.29
C ARG A 59 -5.03 -9.07 0.42
N ALA A 60 -5.22 -8.03 1.24
CA ALA A 60 -6.50 -7.80 1.93
C ALA A 60 -7.65 -7.45 0.96
N LEU A 61 -7.38 -6.64 -0.06
CA LEU A 61 -8.35 -6.27 -1.07
C LEU A 61 -8.78 -7.46 -1.94
N LEU A 62 -7.85 -8.38 -2.24
CA LEU A 62 -8.11 -9.61 -2.98
C LEU A 62 -8.87 -10.66 -2.15
N ALA A 63 -8.61 -10.71 -0.84
CA ALA A 63 -9.26 -11.66 0.06
C ALA A 63 -10.72 -11.28 0.42
N LEU A 64 -11.07 -10.00 0.34
CA LEU A 64 -12.39 -9.50 0.70
C LEU A 64 -13.37 -9.53 -0.49
N PRO A 65 -14.66 -9.89 -0.27
CA PRO A 65 -15.70 -9.68 -1.27
C PRO A 65 -15.77 -8.22 -1.71
N ARG A 66 -15.97 -7.98 -3.01
CA ARG A 66 -15.88 -6.65 -3.64
C ARG A 66 -16.61 -5.54 -2.88
N ARG A 67 -17.84 -5.81 -2.39
CA ARG A 67 -18.64 -4.84 -1.60
C ARG A 67 -18.02 -4.49 -0.25
N ARG A 68 -17.41 -5.46 0.43
CA ARG A 68 -16.76 -5.26 1.74
C ARG A 68 -15.38 -4.62 1.62
N ALA A 69 -14.72 -4.83 0.48
CA ALA A 69 -13.46 -4.21 0.12
C ALA A 69 -13.61 -2.74 -0.30
N ALA A 70 -14.80 -2.30 -0.74
CA ALA A 70 -15.00 -0.97 -1.32
C ALA A 70 -14.52 0.19 -0.42
N PRO A 71 -14.82 0.22 0.91
CA PRO A 71 -14.30 1.27 1.78
C PRO A 71 -12.77 1.25 1.90
N LEU A 72 -12.16 0.07 1.99
CA LEU A 72 -10.70 -0.07 2.04
C LEU A 72 -10.08 0.41 0.72
N ARG A 73 -10.66 -0.01 -0.41
CA ARG A 73 -10.21 0.35 -1.75
C ARG A 73 -10.19 1.86 -1.94
N ALA A 74 -11.26 2.57 -1.55
CA ALA A 74 -11.32 4.03 -1.67
C ALA A 74 -10.20 4.74 -0.91
N VAL A 75 -9.85 4.26 0.29
CA VAL A 75 -8.76 4.86 1.08
C VAL A 75 -7.39 4.54 0.46
N VAL A 76 -7.19 3.31 -0.02
CA VAL A 76 -5.97 2.88 -0.70
C VAL A 76 -5.77 3.67 -2.00
N GLU A 77 -6.81 3.84 -2.81
CA GLU A 77 -6.76 4.59 -4.08
C GLU A 77 -6.38 6.05 -3.86
N ARG A 78 -6.87 6.67 -2.78
CA ARG A 78 -6.46 8.04 -2.41
C ARG A 78 -4.96 8.11 -2.10
N ALA A 79 -4.45 7.20 -1.27
CA ALA A 79 -3.02 7.13 -0.95
C ALA A 79 -2.18 6.81 -2.20
N ASP A 80 -2.65 5.90 -3.06
CA ASP A 80 -2.01 5.55 -4.33
C ASP A 80 -1.89 6.78 -5.25
N LYS A 81 -2.94 7.62 -5.31
CA LYS A 81 -2.92 8.88 -6.09
C LYS A 81 -1.89 9.86 -5.54
N GLU A 82 -1.86 10.07 -4.22
CA GLU A 82 -0.89 10.96 -3.56
C GLU A 82 0.55 10.50 -3.79
N PHE A 83 0.80 9.19 -3.69
CA PHE A 83 2.09 8.60 -3.97
C PHE A 83 2.49 8.72 -5.44
N ARG A 84 1.57 8.44 -6.38
CA ARG A 84 1.81 8.57 -7.82
C ARG A 84 2.15 9.99 -8.24
N ALA A 85 1.54 11.00 -7.63
CA ALA A 85 1.81 12.41 -7.91
C ALA A 85 3.26 12.82 -7.60
N LYS A 86 3.96 12.08 -6.74
CA LYS A 86 5.32 12.39 -6.27
C LYS A 86 6.39 11.43 -6.79
N THR A 87 5.99 10.41 -7.53
CA THR A 87 6.87 9.37 -8.04
C THR A 87 6.83 9.31 -9.55
N LEU A 88 7.88 8.79 -10.17
CA LEU A 88 7.90 8.45 -11.58
C LEU A 88 7.92 6.93 -11.75
N HIS A 89 7.50 6.46 -12.93
CA HIS A 89 7.69 5.06 -13.30
C HIS A 89 9.18 4.80 -13.55
N ASN A 90 9.72 3.74 -12.96
CA ASN A 90 11.07 3.26 -13.28
C ASN A 90 11.00 2.26 -14.44
N PRO A 91 11.45 2.62 -15.66
CA PRO A 91 11.37 1.74 -16.83
C PRO A 91 12.35 0.56 -16.76
N ARG A 92 13.34 0.61 -15.86
CA ARG A 92 14.32 -0.47 -15.63
C ARG A 92 13.89 -1.44 -14.54
N ALA A 93 12.79 -1.16 -13.84
CA ALA A 93 12.30 -2.06 -12.81
C ALA A 93 11.72 -3.34 -13.44
N ASP A 94 11.96 -4.48 -12.80
CA ASP A 94 11.37 -5.76 -13.22
C ASP A 94 9.85 -5.63 -13.40
N SER A 95 9.39 -5.91 -14.62
CA SER A 95 8.00 -5.80 -15.04
C SER A 95 7.05 -6.73 -14.29
N SER A 96 7.56 -7.82 -13.69
CA SER A 96 6.79 -8.75 -12.87
C SER A 96 6.32 -8.12 -11.55
N ARG A 97 7.02 -7.07 -11.09
CA ARG A 97 6.70 -6.40 -9.82
C ARG A 97 5.44 -5.53 -9.96
N PRO A 98 4.65 -5.41 -8.88
CA PRO A 98 3.50 -4.52 -8.89
C PRO A 98 3.92 -3.06 -9.10
N TRP A 99 3.01 -2.23 -9.63
CA TRP A 99 3.35 -0.88 -10.07
C TRP A 99 3.92 0.01 -8.95
N TRP A 100 3.50 -0.19 -7.69
CA TRP A 100 3.97 0.58 -6.53
C TRP A 100 5.44 0.29 -6.19
N ALA A 101 5.95 -0.88 -6.57
CA ALA A 101 7.35 -1.25 -6.44
C ALA A 101 8.20 -0.89 -7.67
N ARG A 102 7.57 -0.42 -8.76
CA ARG A 102 8.23 -0.01 -10.01
C ARG A 102 8.33 1.50 -10.14
N ARG A 103 8.70 2.17 -9.04
CA ARG A 103 8.77 3.62 -8.94
C ARG A 103 10.18 4.08 -8.56
N TRP A 104 10.53 5.26 -9.04
CA TRP A 104 11.74 5.98 -8.64
C TRP A 104 11.41 7.46 -8.48
N TRP A 105 12.31 8.14 -7.78
CA TRP A 105 12.23 9.55 -7.45
C TRP A 105 13.23 10.28 -8.34
N ARG A 106 12.84 11.42 -8.89
CA ARG A 106 13.76 12.34 -9.59
C ARG A 106 13.92 13.59 -8.77
#